data_AF-A0AA51YLP0-F1
#
_entry.id   AF-A0AA51YLP0-F1
#
_cell.length_a   1.000
_cell.length_b   1.000
_cell.length_c   1.000
_cell.angle_alpha   90.00
_cell.angle_beta   90.00
_cell.angle_gamma   90.00
#
_symmetry.space_group_name_H-M   'P 1'
#
loop_
_entity.id
_entity.type
_entity.pdbx_description
1 polymer ?
#
loop_
_entity_poly.entity_id
_entity_poly.type
_entity_poly.pdbx_seq_one_letter_code
_entity_poly.pdbx_strand_id
1 'polypeptide(L)'
;MQNDLIYSDKLVDVDDKGICLKKYYFPLGQAKFVKFQDILRMEKRQSTLTTGKWRIWGSGNLMTWFPLDWGRPKRDLIFFIQMATQSTRIGFSVEDTEAFIKAVESKGIRIESS
;
A
#
# COMPACT_ATOMS: atom_id res chain seq x y z
N MET A 1 12.33 17.73 11.51
CA MET A 1 10.88 17.62 11.71
C MET A 1 10.59 16.14 11.92
N GLN A 2 10.34 15.76 13.18
CA GLN A 2 9.89 14.42 13.52
C GLN A 2 8.44 14.32 13.03
N ASN A 3 8.18 13.46 12.05
CA ASN A 3 6.81 13.14 11.67
C ASN A 3 6.31 12.13 12.70
N ASP A 4 5.17 12.41 13.34
CA ASP A 4 4.60 11.48 14.31
C ASP A 4 4.04 10.26 13.56
N LEU A 5 4.56 9.09 13.93
CA LEU A 5 4.19 7.81 13.35
C LEU A 5 2.85 7.37 13.96
N ILE A 6 1.86 7.11 13.10
CA ILE A 6 0.49 6.74 13.52
C ILE A 6 0.29 5.24 13.42
N TYR A 7 0.92 4.63 12.41
CA TYR A 7 0.91 3.20 12.18
C TYR A 7 2.26 2.76 11.62
N SER A 8 2.68 1.55 12.01
CA SER A 8 3.89 0.94 11.49
C SER A 8 3.83 -0.57 11.61
N ASP A 9 4.20 -1.24 10.54
CA ASP A 9 4.46 -2.68 10.51
C ASP A 9 5.74 -2.99 9.70
N LYS A 10 6.00 -4.25 9.36
CA LYS A 10 7.21 -4.59 8.57
C LYS A 10 7.18 -4.12 7.11
N LEU A 11 6.02 -3.76 6.58
CA LEU A 11 5.77 -3.45 5.17
C LEU A 11 5.57 -1.95 4.93
N VAL A 12 4.88 -1.26 5.84
CA VAL A 12 4.47 0.13 5.69
C VAL A 12 4.59 0.94 6.97
N ASP A 13 4.73 2.25 6.80
CA ASP A 13 4.52 3.26 7.85
C ASP A 13 3.44 4.24 7.38
N VAL A 14 2.69 4.79 8.34
CA VAL A 14 1.77 5.90 8.11
C VAL A 14 2.11 7.02 9.08
N ASP A 15 2.29 8.22 8.55
CA ASP A 15 2.47 9.45 9.31
C ASP A 15 1.45 10.52 8.89
N ASP A 16 1.61 11.74 9.37
CA ASP A 16 0.70 12.85 9.04
C ASP A 16 0.66 13.23 7.55
N LYS A 17 1.70 12.90 6.79
CA LYS A 17 1.87 13.35 5.39
C LYS A 17 1.53 12.26 4.39
N GLY A 18 1.63 10.99 4.76
CA GLY A 18 1.40 9.90 3.83
C GLY A 18 1.77 8.51 4.32
N ILE A 19 1.99 7.64 3.35
CA ILE A 19 2.27 6.22 3.52
C ILE A 19 3.66 5.92 2.98
N CYS A 20 4.54 5.37 3.80
CA CYS A 20 5.84 4.86 3.38
C CYS A 20 5.73 3.36 3.10
N LEU A 21 6.05 2.94 1.87
CA LEU A 21 6.13 1.53 1.48
C LEU A 21 7.59 1.08 1.58
N LYS A 22 7.94 0.33 2.63
CA LYS A 22 9.34 0.11 3.07
C LYS A 22 10.24 -0.59 2.05
N LYS A 23 9.67 -1.49 1.23
CA LYS A 23 10.43 -2.30 0.24
C LYS A 23 9.81 -2.22 -1.15
N TYR A 24 9.77 -1.02 -1.73
CA TYR A 24 9.01 -0.76 -2.95
C TYR A 24 9.80 -1.07 -4.23
N TYR A 25 10.96 -0.44 -4.43
CA TYR A 25 11.68 -0.48 -5.69
C TYR A 25 12.55 -1.72 -5.83
N PHE A 26 12.28 -2.55 -6.82
CA PHE A 26 13.12 -3.68 -7.19
C PHE A 26 14.40 -3.19 -7.90
N PRO A 27 15.58 -3.79 -7.66
CA PRO A 27 15.86 -4.93 -6.78
C PRO A 27 16.33 -4.56 -5.36
N LEU A 28 16.55 -3.28 -5.09
CA LEU A 28 17.24 -2.85 -3.86
C LEU A 28 16.31 -2.69 -2.64
N GLY A 29 14.99 -2.73 -2.85
CA GLY A 29 14.01 -2.55 -1.78
C GLY A 29 13.99 -1.14 -1.23
N GLN A 30 14.37 -0.12 -2.01
CA GLN A 30 14.25 1.27 -1.58
C GLN A 30 12.79 1.60 -1.30
N ALA A 31 12.57 2.36 -0.22
CA ALA A 31 11.23 2.76 0.18
C ALA A 31 10.63 3.76 -0.81
N LYS A 32 9.31 3.75 -0.94
CA LYS A 32 8.56 4.78 -1.67
C LYS A 32 7.62 5.48 -0.70
N PHE A 33 7.74 6.79 -0.59
CA PHE A 33 6.79 7.61 0.15
C PHE A 33 5.66 8.09 -0.78
N VAL A 34 4.42 7.86 -0.36
CA VAL A 34 3.20 8.24 -1.07
C VAL A 34 2.49 9.30 -0.23
N LYS A 35 2.48 10.56 -0.68
CA LYS A 35 1.79 11.64 0.03
C LYS A 35 0.29 11.49 -0.15
N PHE A 36 -0.48 11.79 0.89
CA PHE A 36 -1.95 11.73 0.83
C PHE A 36 -2.54 12.63 -0.25
N GLN A 37 -1.99 13.84 -0.43
CA GLN A 37 -2.41 14.78 -1.48
C GLN A 37 -2.25 14.25 -2.92
N ASP A 38 -1.39 13.24 -3.13
CA ASP A 38 -1.12 12.68 -4.46
C ASP A 38 -2.01 11.45 -4.75
N ILE A 39 -2.78 10.97 -3.75
CA ILE A 39 -3.71 9.84 -3.87
C ILE A 39 -5.03 10.33 -4.47
N LEU A 40 -5.38 9.82 -5.65
CA LEU A 40 -6.70 10.05 -6.25
C LEU A 40 -7.76 9.12 -5.68
N ARG A 41 -7.39 7.86 -5.48
CA ARG A 41 -8.31 6.82 -5.01
C ARG A 41 -7.55 5.77 -4.23
N MET A 42 -8.18 5.30 -3.15
CA MET A 42 -7.71 4.17 -2.38
C MET A 42 -8.83 3.15 -2.20
N GLU A 43 -8.56 1.90 -2.53
CA GLU A 43 -9.51 0.80 -2.43
C GLU A 43 -8.88 -0.40 -1.73
N LYS A 44 -9.70 -1.20 -1.04
CA LYS A 44 -9.33 -2.52 -0.52
C LYS A 44 -10.12 -3.59 -1.26
N ARG A 45 -9.46 -4.71 -1.56
CA ARG A 45 -10.08 -5.89 -2.19
C ARG A 45 -9.63 -7.17 -1.51
N GLN A 46 -10.44 -8.21 -1.62
CA GLN A 46 -10.08 -9.55 -1.17
C GLN A 46 -8.83 -10.05 -1.89
N SER A 47 -7.97 -10.77 -1.16
CA SER A 47 -6.74 -11.37 -1.66
C SER A 47 -7.06 -12.64 -2.46
N THR A 48 -7.03 -12.50 -3.78
CA THR A 48 -7.34 -13.55 -4.75
C THR A 48 -6.23 -13.63 -5.80
N LEU A 49 -6.30 -14.63 -6.67
CA LEU A 49 -5.35 -14.77 -7.78
C LEU A 49 -5.34 -13.51 -8.68
N THR A 50 -6.51 -12.93 -8.93
CA THR A 50 -6.68 -11.78 -9.84
C THR A 50 -6.28 -10.45 -9.20
N THR A 51 -6.32 -10.34 -7.87
CA THR A 51 -5.85 -9.14 -7.14
C THR A 51 -4.38 -9.19 -6.75
N GLY A 52 -3.67 -10.27 -7.09
CA GLY A 52 -2.22 -10.37 -6.93
C GLY A 52 -1.75 -11.09 -5.67
N LYS A 53 -2.57 -11.99 -5.09
CA LYS A 53 -2.22 -12.81 -3.91
C LYS A 53 -0.82 -13.46 -3.96
N TRP A 54 -0.39 -13.90 -5.15
CA TRP A 54 0.93 -14.53 -5.36
C TRP A 54 1.98 -13.62 -5.97
N ARG A 55 1.64 -12.36 -6.29
CA ARG A 55 2.63 -11.41 -6.77
C ARG A 55 3.50 -11.06 -5.59
N ILE A 56 4.74 -11.53 -5.47
CA ILE A 56 5.55 -11.22 -4.27
C ILE A 56 6.20 -9.82 -4.35
N TRP A 57 6.67 -9.43 -5.53
CA TRP A 57 7.29 -8.14 -5.80
C TRP A 57 7.10 -7.76 -7.27
N GLY A 58 7.05 -6.46 -7.55
CA GLY A 58 7.03 -5.91 -8.90
C GLY A 58 5.65 -6.00 -9.55
N SER A 59 5.64 -6.04 -10.87
CA SER A 59 4.41 -6.14 -11.66
C SER A 59 4.38 -7.41 -12.49
N GLY A 60 3.18 -7.89 -12.81
CA GLY A 60 2.95 -8.97 -13.77
C GLY A 60 2.33 -8.53 -15.09
N ASN A 61 1.71 -7.35 -15.12
CA ASN A 61 0.92 -6.87 -16.27
C ASN A 61 1.09 -5.35 -16.50
N LEU A 62 2.09 -4.72 -15.88
CA LEU A 62 2.40 -3.27 -15.89
C LEU A 62 1.31 -2.34 -15.30
N MET A 63 0.10 -2.86 -15.03
CA MET A 63 -1.02 -2.09 -14.48
C MET A 63 -0.91 -1.86 -12.97
N THR A 64 -0.29 -2.78 -12.26
CA THR A 64 -0.13 -2.70 -10.80
C THR A 64 1.27 -3.12 -10.39
N TRP A 65 1.95 -2.25 -9.64
CA TRP A 65 3.22 -2.53 -9.01
C TRP A 65 3.02 -2.87 -7.54
N PHE A 66 3.67 -3.93 -7.08
CA PHE A 66 3.62 -4.34 -5.70
C PHE A 66 4.99 -4.20 -5.02
N PRO A 67 5.08 -3.67 -3.79
CA PRO A 67 6.28 -3.76 -2.98
C PRO A 67 6.52 -5.22 -2.57
N LEU A 68 7.73 -5.52 -2.09
CA LEU A 68 8.09 -6.85 -1.62
C LEU A 68 7.28 -7.24 -0.37
N ASP A 69 6.49 -8.30 -0.46
CA ASP A 69 5.88 -8.98 0.70
C ASP A 69 5.89 -10.51 0.48
N TRP A 70 6.80 -11.20 1.15
CA TRP A 70 6.86 -12.68 1.14
C TRP A 70 5.63 -13.32 1.78
N GLY A 71 4.95 -12.60 2.67
CA GLY A 71 3.74 -13.05 3.34
C GLY A 71 2.46 -12.84 2.53
N ARG A 72 2.51 -12.19 1.35
CA ARG A 72 1.31 -11.82 0.57
C ARG A 72 0.32 -12.97 0.35
N PRO A 73 0.75 -14.22 0.07
CA PRO A 73 -0.18 -15.34 -0.12
C PRO A 73 -1.05 -15.67 1.10
N LYS A 74 -0.68 -15.20 2.29
CA LYS A 74 -1.41 -15.41 3.55
C LYS A 74 -2.23 -14.19 3.98
N ARG A 75 -2.18 -13.08 3.24
CA ARG A 75 -2.93 -11.87 3.55
C ARG A 75 -4.35 -12.01 3.03
N ASP A 76 -5.32 -11.52 3.78
CA ASP A 76 -6.74 -11.57 3.40
C ASP A 76 -7.14 -10.39 2.50
N LEU A 77 -6.47 -9.26 2.65
CA LEU A 77 -6.77 -8.02 1.91
C LEU A 77 -5.55 -7.46 1.20
N ILE A 78 -5.82 -6.83 0.06
CA ILE A 78 -4.86 -6.05 -0.72
C ILE A 78 -5.44 -4.66 -0.92
N PHE A 79 -4.62 -3.65 -0.63
CA PHE A 79 -4.92 -2.25 -0.85
C PHE A 79 -4.36 -1.80 -2.19
N PHE A 80 -5.11 -0.95 -2.88
CA PHE A 80 -4.69 -0.33 -4.13
C PHE A 80 -4.75 1.18 -4.01
N ILE A 81 -3.67 1.83 -4.40
CA ILE A 81 -3.59 3.28 -4.54
C ILE A 81 -3.51 3.62 -6.03
N GLN A 82 -4.41 4.49 -6.47
CA GLN A 82 -4.29 5.21 -7.72
C GLN A 82 -3.75 6.60 -7.44
N MET A 83 -2.64 6.94 -8.08
CA MET A 83 -1.96 8.22 -7.93
C MET A 83 -2.41 9.18 -9.03
N ALA A 84 -2.37 10.49 -8.74
CA ALA A 84 -2.58 11.52 -9.78
C ALA A 84 -1.41 11.60 -10.77
N THR A 85 -0.23 11.19 -10.33
CA THR A 85 1.05 11.44 -11.00
C THR A 85 1.58 10.27 -11.82
N GLN A 86 0.95 9.09 -11.74
CA GLN A 86 1.38 7.90 -12.47
C GLN A 86 0.18 6.99 -12.81
N SER A 87 0.26 6.31 -13.95
CA SER A 87 -0.78 5.37 -14.42
C SER A 87 -0.74 4.02 -13.72
N THR A 88 0.44 3.56 -13.31
CA THR A 88 0.58 2.30 -12.57
C THR A 88 0.02 2.44 -11.16
N ARG A 89 -0.95 1.58 -10.83
CA ARG A 89 -1.50 1.45 -9.47
C ARG A 89 -0.47 0.82 -8.55
N ILE A 90 -0.53 1.18 -7.28
CA ILE A 90 0.27 0.54 -6.25
C ILE A 90 -0.60 -0.44 -5.50
N GLY A 91 -0.30 -1.74 -5.59
CA GLY A 91 -0.95 -2.78 -4.82
C GLY A 91 -0.08 -3.16 -3.62
N PHE A 92 -0.60 -3.21 -2.41
CA PHE A 92 0.18 -3.58 -1.22
C PHE A 92 -0.67 -4.24 -0.14
N SER A 93 0.01 -4.84 0.82
CA SER A 93 -0.54 -5.54 1.96
C SER A 93 0.05 -4.95 3.24
N VAL A 94 -0.64 -5.19 4.35
CA VAL A 94 -0.24 -4.78 5.71
C VAL A 94 -0.38 -5.97 6.65
N GLU A 95 0.23 -5.90 7.82
CA GLU A 95 0.16 -6.94 8.85
C GLU A 95 -1.10 -6.82 9.70
N ASP A 96 -1.48 -5.59 10.06
CA ASP A 96 -2.70 -5.29 10.81
C ASP A 96 -3.62 -4.38 9.98
N THR A 97 -4.66 -4.98 9.42
CA THR A 97 -5.61 -4.29 8.53
C THR A 97 -6.42 -3.23 9.29
N GLU A 98 -6.90 -3.54 10.48
CA GLU A 98 -7.81 -2.66 11.22
C GLU A 98 -7.09 -1.39 11.67
N ALA A 99 -5.89 -1.56 12.24
CA ALA A 99 -5.06 -0.44 12.66
C ALA A 99 -4.62 0.43 11.47
N PHE A 100 -4.27 -0.20 10.33
CA PHE A 100 -3.92 0.53 9.12
C PHE A 100 -5.08 1.37 8.58
N ILE A 101 -6.28 0.79 8.47
CA ILE A 101 -7.48 1.51 8.00
C ILE A 101 -7.76 2.70 8.90
N LYS A 102 -7.76 2.50 10.23
CA LYS A 102 -7.98 3.57 11.20
C LYS A 102 -6.96 4.70 11.06
N ALA A 103 -5.69 4.37 10.86
CA ALA A 103 -4.63 5.37 10.68
C ALA A 103 -4.84 6.21 9.42
N VAL A 104 -5.15 5.57 8.28
CA VAL A 104 -5.38 6.27 7.01
C VAL A 104 -6.66 7.10 7.04
N GLU A 105 -7.76 6.57 7.58
CA GLU A 105 -9.03 7.29 7.69
C GLU A 105 -8.94 8.49 8.65
N SER A 106 -8.09 8.41 9.69
CA SER A 106 -7.80 9.56 10.57
C SER A 106 -7.19 10.76 9.84
N LYS A 107 -6.69 10.56 8.61
CA LYS A 107 -6.14 11.58 7.72
C LYS A 107 -7.09 12.04 6.64
N GLY A 108 -8.37 11.66 6.75
CA GLY A 108 -9.42 12.05 5.81
C GLY A 108 -9.37 11.29 4.49
N ILE A 109 -8.56 10.23 4.40
CA ILE A 109 -8.50 9.38 3.21
C ILE A 109 -9.49 8.23 3.37
N ARG A 110 -10.53 8.23 2.53
CA ARG A 110 -11.54 7.17 2.50
C ARG A 110 -11.00 5.95 1.74
N ILE A 111 -11.13 4.76 2.35
CA ILE A 111 -10.79 3.49 1.70
C ILE A 111 -12.08 2.83 1.22
N GLU A 112 -12.24 2.73 -0.10
CA GLU A 112 -13.40 2.09 -0.71
C GLU A 112 -13.30 0.57 -0.65
N SER A 113 -14.44 -0.12 -0.51
CA SER A 113 -14.51 -1.57 -0.68
C SER A 113 -14.98 -1.87 -2.11
N SER A 114 -14.29 -2.74 -2.83
CA SER A 114 -14.64 -3.16 -4.19
C SER A 114 -14.53 -4.67 -4.38
#